data_AF-A0A7S0HU01-F1
#
_entry.id   AF-A0A7S0HU01-F1
#
_cell.length_a   1.000
_cell.length_b   1.000
_cell.length_c   1.000
_cell.angle_alpha   90.00
_cell.angle_beta   90.00
_cell.angle_gamma   90.00
#
_symmetry.space_group_name_H-M   'P 1'
#
loop_
_entity.id
_entity.type
_entity.pdbx_description
1 polymer ?
#
loop_
_entity_poly.entity_id
_entity_poly.type
_entity_poly.pdbx_seq_one_letter_code
_entity_poly.pdbx_strand_id
1 'polypeptide(L)'
;MAMPCMRCTNSSSCSSSSLLPSFPSSLLTMRCLSTTPAKLSDGKKSSIFSTVVDELKDETEKGLKRLSRNINQSMWFLDYKPPELLWIDGSEENILDKFWSVSDGDVGGNSKCTLERSEEGHLRFHGNLQLSINHQPEQKPGLLASFFNSPSPKLSKPGFAGFSSKPFVFEEDIDNYNVILLRIKTDGRKYYFNIQTESLPGDSVFRAQVQTTPGKWQTVKLLPHHFRLVSRGVACTSSPRMNWRCIRIVGMAISDGKEGPFDMSLESCSLIYDESVELVDDT
;
A
#
# COMPACT_ATOMS: atom_id res chain seq x y z
N MET A 1 30.30 -7.53 -28.26
CA MET A 1 29.51 -8.77 -28.35
C MET A 1 28.07 -8.39 -28.08
N ALA A 2 27.30 -8.17 -29.15
CA ALA A 2 25.88 -7.89 -29.13
C ALA A 2 25.18 -9.11 -29.72
N MET A 3 24.13 -9.60 -29.07
CA MET A 3 23.24 -10.62 -29.62
C MET A 3 21.88 -10.00 -29.97
N PRO A 4 21.18 -10.56 -30.98
CA PRO A 4 20.30 -9.77 -31.84
C PRO A 4 18.81 -10.00 -31.60
N CYS A 5 18.07 -8.99 -32.06
CA CYS A 5 16.64 -8.91 -32.27
C CYS A 5 16.16 -9.97 -33.29
N MET A 6 15.05 -10.66 -33.00
CA MET A 6 14.33 -11.48 -33.99
C MET A 6 12.96 -10.85 -34.28
N ARG A 7 12.78 -10.52 -35.57
CA ARG A 7 11.54 -10.07 -36.20
C ARG A 7 10.81 -11.26 -36.81
N CYS A 8 9.49 -11.13 -36.86
CA CYS A 8 8.49 -12.05 -37.36
C CYS A 8 8.59 -12.41 -38.86
N THR A 9 7.99 -13.54 -39.24
CA THR A 9 7.33 -13.73 -40.55
C THR A 9 6.03 -14.53 -40.41
N ASN A 10 5.01 -14.06 -41.15
CA ASN A 10 3.61 -14.48 -41.30
C ASN A 10 3.41 -15.97 -41.67
N SER A 11 2.25 -16.62 -41.55
CA SER A 11 0.91 -16.30 -42.10
C SER A 11 -0.14 -17.29 -41.57
N SER A 12 -1.38 -16.89 -41.24
CA SER A 12 -2.52 -17.15 -42.13
C SER A 12 -3.78 -16.34 -41.77
N SER A 13 -4.32 -15.70 -42.81
CA SER A 13 -5.69 -15.28 -43.16
C SER A 13 -6.85 -15.30 -42.13
N CYS A 14 -7.45 -14.11 -41.95
CA CYS A 14 -8.87 -13.73 -42.00
C CYS A 14 -9.97 -14.78 -41.73
N SER A 15 -10.86 -14.49 -40.77
CA SER A 15 -12.26 -14.12 -41.06
C SER A 15 -13.02 -13.73 -39.78
N SER A 16 -13.83 -12.68 -39.92
CA SER A 16 -14.73 -12.11 -38.94
C SER A 16 -15.99 -12.96 -38.76
N SER A 17 -16.35 -13.29 -37.52
CA SER A 17 -17.75 -13.55 -37.15
C SER A 17 -17.93 -13.42 -35.64
N SER A 18 -18.78 -12.47 -35.26
CA SER A 18 -19.38 -12.29 -33.94
C SER A 18 -19.99 -13.60 -33.41
N LEU A 19 -19.52 -14.08 -32.26
CA LEU A 19 -20.12 -15.20 -31.54
C LEU A 19 -20.68 -14.70 -30.21
N LEU A 20 -22.01 -14.64 -30.15
CA LEU A 20 -22.81 -14.55 -28.94
C LEU A 20 -22.55 -15.80 -28.08
N PRO A 21 -22.54 -15.71 -26.73
CA PRO A 21 -22.46 -16.88 -25.89
C PRO A 21 -23.75 -17.72 -26.01
N SER A 22 -23.56 -18.97 -26.40
CA SER A 22 -24.58 -20.02 -26.41
C SER A 22 -25.11 -20.30 -25.00
N PHE A 23 -26.42 -20.12 -24.79
CA PHE A 23 -27.14 -20.61 -23.62
C PHE A 23 -27.29 -22.14 -23.68
N PRO A 24 -27.10 -22.89 -22.58
CA PRO A 24 -27.47 -24.30 -22.55
C PRO A 24 -28.99 -24.44 -22.46
N SER A 25 -29.58 -25.10 -23.47
CA SER A 25 -30.94 -25.64 -23.44
C SER A 25 -31.04 -26.74 -22.38
N SER A 26 -31.59 -26.41 -21.22
CA SER A 26 -32.24 -27.40 -20.34
C SER A 26 -33.71 -27.01 -20.16
N LEU A 27 -34.50 -27.28 -21.19
CA LEU A 27 -35.95 -27.35 -21.10
C LEU A 27 -36.30 -28.42 -20.07
N LEU A 28 -36.87 -27.97 -18.95
CA LEU A 28 -37.57 -28.82 -18.01
C LEU A 28 -38.57 -29.66 -18.81
N THR A 29 -38.32 -30.96 -18.88
CA THR A 29 -39.28 -31.91 -19.42
C THR A 29 -40.37 -32.05 -18.37
N MET A 30 -41.47 -31.32 -18.53
CA MET A 30 -42.70 -31.56 -17.77
C MET A 30 -43.24 -32.94 -18.18
N ARG A 31 -42.79 -33.99 -17.49
CA ARG A 31 -43.49 -35.27 -17.50
C ARG A 31 -44.83 -35.05 -16.80
N CYS A 32 -45.92 -35.06 -17.58
CA CYS A 32 -47.25 -35.29 -17.05
C CYS A 32 -47.29 -36.65 -16.36
N LEU A 33 -47.06 -36.67 -15.05
CA LEU A 33 -47.51 -37.76 -14.19
C LEU A 33 -49.00 -37.53 -13.93
N SER A 34 -49.81 -38.23 -14.70
CA SER A 34 -51.21 -38.48 -14.38
C SER A 34 -51.27 -39.30 -13.10
N THR A 35 -51.44 -38.65 -11.96
CA THR A 35 -51.89 -39.30 -10.73
C THR A 35 -53.02 -38.48 -10.11
N THR A 36 -54.05 -39.21 -9.71
CA THR A 36 -55.33 -38.79 -9.12
C THR A 36 -55.19 -37.75 -8.01
N PRO A 37 -56.21 -36.90 -7.78
CA PRO A 37 -56.10 -35.77 -6.85
C PRO A 37 -56.11 -36.28 -5.41
N ALA A 38 -54.93 -36.54 -4.86
CA ALA A 38 -54.78 -36.63 -3.41
C ALA A 38 -54.98 -35.22 -2.83
N LYS A 39 -56.04 -35.02 -2.04
CA LYS A 39 -56.27 -33.80 -1.26
C LYS A 39 -55.10 -33.62 -0.28
N LEU A 40 -54.07 -32.84 -0.66
CA LEU A 40 -53.11 -32.30 0.29
C LEU A 40 -53.84 -31.32 1.21
N SER A 41 -53.73 -31.53 2.52
CA SER A 41 -54.25 -30.62 3.54
C SER A 41 -53.63 -29.22 3.41
N ASP A 42 -54.42 -28.18 3.74
CA ASP A 42 -54.06 -26.78 3.48
C ASP A 42 -52.72 -26.35 4.11
N GLY A 43 -52.33 -26.96 5.24
CA GLY A 43 -51.02 -26.73 5.86
C GLY A 43 -49.82 -27.20 5.03
N LYS A 44 -49.98 -28.26 4.22
CA LYS A 44 -48.90 -28.82 3.39
C LYS A 44 -48.72 -28.03 2.09
N LYS A 45 -49.79 -27.39 1.58
CA LYS A 45 -49.71 -26.44 0.46
C LYS A 45 -49.01 -25.15 0.87
N SER A 46 -49.31 -24.61 2.06
CA SER A 46 -48.67 -23.42 2.60
C SER A 46 -47.15 -23.59 2.74
N SER A 47 -46.69 -24.75 3.22
CA SER A 47 -45.27 -25.03 3.43
C SER A 47 -44.49 -25.19 2.11
N ILE A 48 -45.09 -25.82 1.10
CA ILE A 48 -44.44 -25.95 -0.22
C ILE A 48 -44.38 -24.58 -0.91
N PHE A 49 -45.43 -23.77 -0.79
CA PHE A 49 -45.46 -22.43 -1.38
C PHE A 49 -44.42 -21.50 -0.73
N SER A 50 -44.24 -21.56 0.60
CA SER A 50 -43.20 -20.77 1.28
C SER A 50 -41.80 -21.19 0.84
N THR A 51 -41.53 -22.49 0.74
CA THR A 51 -40.23 -22.99 0.28
C THR A 51 -39.93 -22.56 -1.15
N VAL A 52 -40.90 -22.64 -2.06
CA VAL A 52 -40.73 -22.19 -3.46
C VAL A 52 -40.53 -20.66 -3.51
N VAL A 53 -41.24 -19.89 -2.68
CA VAL A 53 -41.04 -18.43 -2.60
C VAL A 53 -39.66 -18.07 -2.05
N ASP A 54 -39.16 -18.82 -1.06
CA ASP A 54 -37.84 -18.58 -0.49
C ASP A 54 -36.70 -18.99 -1.45
N GLU A 55 -36.86 -20.09 -2.20
CA GLU A 55 -35.94 -20.46 -3.28
C GLU A 55 -35.91 -19.42 -4.40
N LEU A 56 -37.08 -18.91 -4.81
CA LEU A 56 -37.16 -17.85 -5.82
C LEU A 56 -36.52 -16.55 -5.33
N LYS A 57 -36.68 -16.19 -4.04
CA LYS A 57 -35.99 -15.02 -3.46
C LYS A 57 -34.47 -15.20 -3.45
N ASP A 58 -33.99 -16.37 -3.06
CA ASP A 58 -32.55 -16.67 -3.02
C ASP A 58 -31.93 -16.70 -4.42
N GLU A 59 -32.62 -17.26 -5.42
CA GLU A 59 -32.20 -17.17 -6.83
C GLU A 59 -32.20 -15.73 -7.35
N THR A 60 -33.18 -14.91 -6.94
CA THR A 60 -33.24 -13.50 -7.31
C THR A 60 -32.11 -12.69 -6.67
N GLU A 61 -31.78 -12.94 -5.39
CA GLU A 61 -30.66 -12.31 -4.71
C GLU A 61 -29.30 -12.73 -5.29
N LYS A 62 -29.12 -14.02 -5.58
CA LYS A 62 -27.91 -14.53 -6.26
C LYS A 62 -27.79 -13.97 -7.67
N GLY A 63 -28.92 -13.84 -8.37
CA GLY A 63 -29.04 -13.16 -9.66
C GLY A 63 -28.64 -11.69 -9.56
N LEU A 64 -29.16 -10.95 -8.57
CA LEU A 64 -28.79 -9.57 -8.29
C LEU A 64 -27.32 -9.41 -7.89
N LYS A 65 -26.75 -10.34 -7.12
CA LYS A 65 -25.32 -10.35 -6.78
C LYS A 65 -24.45 -10.65 -8.00
N ARG A 66 -24.86 -11.57 -8.87
CA ARG A 66 -24.18 -11.84 -10.17
C ARG A 66 -24.30 -10.67 -11.13
N LEU A 67 -25.47 -10.05 -11.20
CA LEU A 67 -25.72 -8.85 -12.00
C LEU A 67 -24.95 -7.67 -11.43
N SER A 68 -24.93 -7.45 -10.11
CA SER A 68 -24.07 -6.46 -9.44
C SER A 68 -22.60 -6.67 -9.79
N ARG A 69 -22.13 -7.92 -9.77
CA ARG A 69 -20.74 -8.25 -10.15
C ARG A 69 -20.42 -7.98 -11.62
N ASN A 70 -21.43 -8.03 -12.51
CA ASN A 70 -21.28 -7.77 -13.95
C ASN A 70 -21.71 -6.35 -14.38
N ILE A 71 -22.48 -5.63 -13.57
CA ILE A 71 -23.00 -4.27 -13.80
C ILE A 71 -22.08 -3.21 -13.14
N ASN A 72 -21.19 -3.62 -12.23
CA ASN A 72 -20.25 -2.74 -11.53
C ASN A 72 -19.14 -2.10 -12.39
N GLN A 73 -19.21 -2.15 -13.72
CA GLN A 73 -18.25 -1.44 -14.58
C GLN A 73 -18.78 -0.16 -15.22
N SER A 74 -20.07 0.18 -15.14
CA SER A 74 -20.56 1.39 -15.85
C SER A 74 -21.63 2.24 -15.15
N MET A 75 -22.20 1.81 -14.01
CA MET A 75 -23.32 2.54 -13.39
C MET A 75 -23.09 3.07 -11.97
N TRP A 76 -21.93 2.77 -11.35
CA TRP A 76 -21.53 3.31 -10.04
C TRP A 76 -20.56 4.51 -10.12
N PHE A 77 -20.22 4.95 -11.33
CA PHE A 77 -19.42 6.17 -11.59
C PHE A 77 -20.23 7.46 -11.42
N LEU A 78 -21.10 7.52 -10.42
CA LEU A 78 -21.63 8.80 -9.93
C LEU A 78 -20.78 9.19 -8.72
N ASP A 79 -19.70 9.92 -8.99
CA ASP A 79 -19.01 10.86 -8.08
C ASP A 79 -18.77 10.42 -6.62
N TYR A 80 -18.60 9.13 -6.34
CA TYR A 80 -18.24 8.71 -4.99
C TYR A 80 -16.76 9.01 -4.74
N LYS A 81 -16.52 10.18 -4.15
CA LYS A 81 -15.23 10.54 -3.60
C LYS A 81 -15.09 9.90 -2.21
N PRO A 82 -14.15 8.97 -1.99
CA PRO A 82 -13.94 8.42 -0.66
C PRO A 82 -13.56 9.55 0.31
N PRO A 83 -13.98 9.48 1.59
CA PRO A 83 -13.54 10.42 2.59
C PRO A 83 -12.02 10.36 2.77
N GLU A 84 -11.42 11.38 3.38
CA GLU A 84 -10.01 11.31 3.76
C GLU A 84 -9.80 10.15 4.75
N LEU A 85 -8.88 9.25 4.40
CA LEU A 85 -8.51 8.13 5.25
C LEU A 85 -7.28 8.50 6.08
N LEU A 86 -7.51 8.76 7.35
CA LEU A 86 -6.46 9.07 8.32
C LEU A 86 -5.64 7.82 8.59
N TRP A 87 -4.35 7.89 8.32
CA TRP A 87 -3.47 6.75 8.32
C TRP A 87 -2.48 6.74 9.49
N ILE A 88 -1.92 7.90 9.78
CA ILE A 88 -1.13 8.16 10.98
C ILE A 88 -1.76 9.36 11.66
N ASP A 89 -2.15 9.20 12.92
CA ASP A 89 -2.61 10.26 13.78
C ASP A 89 -1.62 10.44 14.93
N GLY A 90 -0.88 11.55 14.92
CA GLY A 90 0.10 11.86 15.96
C GLY A 90 -0.53 12.14 17.33
N SER A 91 -1.84 12.36 17.39
CA SER A 91 -2.57 12.59 18.63
C SER A 91 -2.87 11.30 19.40
N GLU A 92 -2.80 10.14 18.74
CA GLU A 92 -2.99 8.83 19.39
C GLU A 92 -1.98 8.61 20.53
N GLU A 93 -2.48 8.17 21.70
CA GLU A 93 -1.66 8.02 22.90
C GLU A 93 -0.57 6.95 22.75
N ASN A 94 -0.92 5.80 22.15
CA ASN A 94 -0.02 4.66 21.95
C ASN A 94 0.62 4.65 20.55
N ILE A 95 0.70 5.80 19.89
CA ILE A 95 1.23 5.89 18.52
C ILE A 95 2.65 5.34 18.42
N LEU A 96 3.49 5.56 19.44
CA LEU A 96 4.90 5.13 19.44
C LEU A 96 5.04 3.60 19.38
N ASP A 97 4.08 2.84 19.91
CA ASP A 97 4.09 1.38 19.83
C ASP A 97 3.96 0.87 18.39
N LYS A 98 3.47 1.72 17.48
CA LYS A 98 3.33 1.39 16.06
C LYS A 98 4.62 1.65 15.28
N PHE A 99 5.66 2.25 15.87
CA PHE A 99 6.88 2.64 15.16
C PHE A 99 8.15 2.12 15.82
N TRP A 100 9.22 2.08 15.03
CA TRP A 100 10.59 1.90 15.49
C TRP A 100 11.49 2.92 14.78
N SER A 101 12.52 3.41 15.47
CA SER A 101 13.51 4.35 14.94
C SER A 101 14.88 3.71 14.82
N VAL A 102 15.67 4.16 13.85
CA VAL A 102 17.03 3.68 13.60
C VAL A 102 17.90 4.80 13.06
N SER A 103 19.18 4.73 13.36
CA SER A 103 20.24 5.58 12.86
C SER A 103 21.40 4.74 12.36
N ASP A 104 22.32 5.36 11.63
CA ASP A 104 23.57 4.69 11.28
C ASP A 104 24.37 4.28 12.53
N GLY A 105 24.17 4.93 13.68
CA GLY A 105 24.71 4.57 14.99
C GLY A 105 24.39 3.13 15.41
N ASP A 106 23.22 2.61 15.04
CA ASP A 106 22.80 1.24 15.37
C ASP A 106 23.56 0.18 14.55
N VAL A 107 24.28 0.60 13.51
CA VAL A 107 25.06 -0.25 12.60
C VAL A 107 26.53 0.19 12.49
N GLY A 108 27.03 0.92 13.51
CA GLY A 108 28.44 1.29 13.64
C GLY A 108 28.82 2.70 13.15
N GLY A 109 27.84 3.52 12.80
CA GLY A 109 27.99 4.96 12.60
C GLY A 109 28.00 5.73 13.91
N ASN A 110 27.84 7.05 13.84
CA ASN A 110 27.83 7.90 15.04
C ASN A 110 26.60 8.83 15.14
N SER A 111 25.65 8.77 14.20
CA SER A 111 24.43 9.56 14.34
C SER A 111 23.55 9.02 15.46
N LYS A 112 22.68 9.89 15.96
CA LYS A 112 21.67 9.54 16.96
C LYS A 112 20.32 10.08 16.53
N CYS A 113 19.26 9.37 16.88
CA CYS A 113 17.90 9.81 16.65
C CYS A 113 16.99 9.43 17.82
N THR A 114 15.89 10.14 17.93
CA THR A 114 14.84 9.91 18.91
C THR A 114 13.50 10.17 18.24
N LEU A 115 12.55 9.26 18.46
CA LEU A 115 11.16 9.42 18.10
C LEU A 115 10.35 9.49 19.38
N GLU A 116 9.60 10.57 19.55
CA GLU A 116 8.77 10.82 20.73
C GLU A 116 7.42 11.40 20.33
N ARG A 117 6.42 11.28 21.20
CA ARG A 117 5.12 11.96 21.04
C ARG A 117 5.17 13.25 21.83
N SER A 118 4.85 14.36 21.18
CA SER A 118 4.73 15.68 21.81
C SER A 118 3.45 15.79 22.63
N GLU A 119 3.48 16.63 23.67
CA GLU A 119 2.27 17.02 24.43
C GLU A 119 1.18 17.65 23.54
N GLU A 120 1.57 18.35 22.47
CA GLU A 120 0.68 18.96 21.48
C GLU A 120 0.02 17.94 20.52
N GLY A 121 0.25 16.62 20.69
CA GLY A 121 -0.42 15.59 19.89
C GLY A 121 0.19 15.39 18.50
N HIS A 122 1.52 15.35 18.40
CA HIS A 122 2.22 15.04 17.15
C HIS A 122 3.47 14.18 17.42
N LEU A 123 3.91 13.42 16.42
CA LEU A 123 5.20 12.73 16.46
C LEU A 123 6.32 13.72 16.24
N ARG A 124 7.36 13.69 17.07
CA ARG A 124 8.59 14.46 16.89
C ARG A 124 9.75 13.51 16.66
N PHE A 125 10.44 13.71 15.54
CA PHE A 125 11.62 12.96 15.16
C PHE A 125 12.82 13.89 15.06
N HIS A 126 13.74 13.76 16.01
CA HIS A 126 14.89 14.66 16.16
C HIS A 126 16.16 13.89 16.48
N GLY A 127 17.31 14.56 16.34
CA GLY A 127 18.60 13.94 16.58
C GLY A 127 19.77 14.75 16.04
N ASN A 128 20.90 14.07 15.83
CA ASN A 128 22.11 14.68 15.28
C ASN A 128 22.79 13.69 14.33
N LEU A 129 23.00 14.12 13.08
CA LEU A 129 23.70 13.34 12.07
C LEU A 129 25.21 13.58 12.12
N GLN A 130 25.97 12.49 12.04
CA GLN A 130 27.42 12.52 11.91
C GLN A 130 27.84 11.70 10.68
N LEU A 131 28.73 12.26 9.87
CA LEU A 131 29.26 11.63 8.67
C LEU A 131 30.60 10.93 8.94
N SER A 132 31.26 11.25 10.05
CA SER A 132 32.43 10.49 10.48
C SER A 132 32.03 9.06 10.88
N ILE A 133 32.70 8.06 10.33
CA ILE A 133 32.71 6.70 10.88
C ILE A 133 33.97 6.60 11.73
N ASN A 134 33.80 6.39 13.04
CA ASN A 134 34.93 5.95 13.84
C ASN A 134 35.16 4.49 13.44
N HIS A 135 36.21 4.24 12.66
CA HIS A 135 36.74 2.88 12.53
C HIS A 135 37.24 2.44 13.91
N GLN A 136 36.34 2.05 14.80
CA GLN A 136 36.74 1.23 15.93
C GLN A 136 37.19 -0.10 15.34
N PRO A 137 38.43 -0.55 15.62
CA PRO A 137 38.87 -1.87 15.19
C PRO A 137 37.94 -2.88 15.87
N GLU A 138 37.17 -3.61 15.04
CA GLU A 138 36.38 -4.79 15.42
C GLU A 138 35.58 -4.64 16.73
N GLN A 139 34.39 -4.03 16.67
CA GLN A 139 33.39 -4.35 17.69
C GLN A 139 33.06 -5.84 17.58
N LYS A 140 33.34 -6.60 18.65
CA LYS A 140 32.99 -8.02 18.74
C LYS A 140 31.51 -8.18 18.39
N PRO A 141 31.13 -9.20 17.60
CA PRO A 141 29.75 -9.43 17.22
C PRO A 141 28.85 -9.46 18.47
N GLY A 142 27.78 -8.65 18.45
CA GLY A 142 26.76 -8.67 19.51
C GLY A 142 26.10 -10.05 19.62
N LEU A 143 25.38 -10.31 20.71
CA LEU A 143 24.80 -11.61 21.05
C LEU A 143 24.06 -12.28 19.86
N LEU A 144 23.36 -11.50 19.03
CA LEU A 144 22.68 -11.99 17.82
C LEU A 144 23.64 -12.33 16.66
N ALA A 145 24.70 -11.55 16.44
CA ALA A 145 25.66 -11.78 15.37
C ALA A 145 26.51 -13.06 15.58
N SER A 146 26.70 -13.47 16.84
CA SER A 146 27.34 -14.74 17.21
C SER A 146 26.56 -15.98 16.75
N PHE A 147 25.25 -15.87 16.52
CA PHE A 147 24.41 -16.98 16.05
C PHE A 147 24.40 -17.15 14.52
N PHE A 148 24.76 -16.10 13.77
CA PHE A 148 24.56 -16.08 12.31
C PHE A 148 25.85 -16.15 11.48
N ASN A 149 27.04 -16.28 12.11
CA ASN A 149 28.35 -16.37 11.42
C ASN A 149 28.47 -15.44 10.20
N SER A 150 27.89 -14.24 10.30
CA SER A 150 27.80 -13.30 9.20
C SER A 150 28.70 -12.12 9.52
N PRO A 151 29.64 -11.74 8.65
CA PRO A 151 30.41 -10.52 8.83
C PRO A 151 29.42 -9.36 8.93
N SER A 152 29.52 -8.59 10.02
CA SER A 152 28.71 -7.39 10.23
C SER A 152 28.78 -6.54 8.96
N PRO A 153 27.66 -6.24 8.28
CA PRO A 153 27.68 -5.52 7.03
C PRO A 153 28.41 -4.20 7.25
N LYS A 154 29.53 -3.99 6.53
CA LYS A 154 30.30 -2.75 6.63
C LYS A 154 29.40 -1.59 6.25
N LEU A 155 29.18 -0.67 7.19
CA LEU A 155 28.46 0.58 6.95
C LEU A 155 29.14 1.33 5.81
N SER A 156 28.47 1.41 4.65
CA SER A 156 29.03 2.03 3.45
C SER A 156 28.69 3.52 3.35
N LYS A 157 27.65 4.00 4.04
CA LYS A 157 27.17 5.38 3.99
C LYS A 157 26.70 5.82 5.39
N PRO A 158 27.47 6.64 6.10
CA PRO A 158 27.08 7.21 7.39
C PRO A 158 26.14 8.42 7.22
N GLY A 159 25.65 8.95 8.33
CA GLY A 159 24.78 10.14 8.37
C GLY A 159 23.37 9.86 7.88
N PHE A 160 22.74 8.81 8.41
CA PHE A 160 21.31 8.59 8.23
C PHE A 160 20.60 8.35 9.55
N ALA A 161 19.32 8.72 9.56
CA ALA A 161 18.38 8.31 10.58
C ALA A 161 16.98 8.20 9.98
N GLY A 162 16.11 7.41 10.58
CA GLY A 162 14.71 7.34 10.21
C GLY A 162 13.87 6.62 11.24
N PHE A 163 12.57 6.64 11.02
CA PHE A 163 11.63 5.78 11.72
C PHE A 163 10.68 5.14 10.73
N SER A 164 10.21 3.95 11.05
CA SER A 164 9.26 3.20 10.22
C SER A 164 8.17 2.58 11.09
N SER A 165 6.99 2.42 10.52
CA SER A 165 5.90 1.71 11.16
C SER A 165 6.25 0.23 11.28
N LYS A 166 5.57 -0.45 12.20
CA LYS A 166 5.39 -1.90 12.10
C LYS A 166 4.55 -2.21 10.85
N PRO A 167 4.69 -3.42 10.27
CA PRO A 167 3.80 -3.85 9.20
C PRO A 167 2.34 -3.75 9.63
N PHE A 168 1.51 -3.22 8.76
CA PHE A 168 0.09 -3.06 9.04
C PHE A 168 -0.72 -3.22 7.77
N VAL A 169 -1.99 -3.55 7.96
CA VAL A 169 -2.94 -3.88 6.91
C VAL A 169 -4.09 -2.89 7.05
N PHE A 170 -4.46 -2.24 5.95
CA PHE A 170 -5.65 -1.41 5.92
C PHE A 170 -6.89 -2.30 6.03
N GLU A 171 -7.83 -1.92 6.90
CA GLU A 171 -9.15 -2.58 6.96
C GLU A 171 -10.00 -2.23 5.74
N GLU A 172 -9.76 -1.05 5.17
CA GLU A 172 -10.47 -0.48 4.04
C GLU A 172 -9.70 -0.70 2.74
N ASP A 173 -10.43 -0.78 1.62
CA ASP A 173 -9.83 -0.81 0.30
C ASP A 173 -9.27 0.59 -0.05
N ILE A 174 -7.95 0.66 -0.28
CA ILE A 174 -7.25 1.89 -0.58
C ILE A 174 -7.09 2.16 -2.09
N ASP A 175 -7.67 1.31 -2.95
CA ASP A 175 -7.57 1.41 -4.41
C ASP A 175 -8.08 2.75 -4.97
N ASN A 176 -9.02 3.38 -4.27
CA ASN A 176 -9.62 4.65 -4.66
C ASN A 176 -8.83 5.87 -4.16
N TYR A 177 -7.66 5.70 -3.57
CA TYR A 177 -6.81 6.80 -3.11
C TYR A 177 -5.57 6.95 -3.98
N ASN A 178 -5.22 8.19 -4.31
CA ASN A 178 -4.13 8.49 -5.25
C ASN A 178 -3.18 9.59 -4.77
N VAL A 179 -3.41 10.14 -3.58
CA VAL A 179 -2.54 11.17 -2.98
C VAL A 179 -2.33 10.87 -1.50
N ILE A 180 -1.09 11.02 -1.05
CA ILE A 180 -0.74 11.07 0.38
C ILE A 180 -0.65 12.53 0.81
N LEU A 181 -1.35 12.88 1.89
CA LEU A 181 -1.21 14.17 2.57
C LEU A 181 -0.35 13.99 3.81
N LEU A 182 0.75 14.74 3.89
CA LEU A 182 1.58 14.82 5.09
C LEU A 182 1.43 16.18 5.74
N ARG A 183 0.90 16.20 6.95
CA ARG A 183 0.83 17.40 7.77
C ARG A 183 2.06 17.45 8.66
N ILE A 184 3.06 18.24 8.23
CA ILE A 184 4.43 18.16 8.72
C ILE A 184 5.06 19.55 8.92
N LYS A 185 5.94 19.66 9.91
CA LYS A 185 6.82 20.82 10.16
C LYS A 185 8.25 20.30 10.19
N THR A 186 9.16 20.90 9.43
CA THR A 186 10.58 20.51 9.43
C THR A 186 11.48 21.68 9.78
N ASP A 187 12.72 21.39 10.15
CA ASP A 187 13.83 22.33 10.33
C ASP A 187 14.42 22.90 9.01
N GLY A 188 13.81 22.60 7.87
CA GLY A 188 14.31 22.97 6.53
C GLY A 188 15.28 21.98 5.90
N ARG A 189 15.68 20.93 6.62
CA ARG A 189 16.46 19.83 6.04
C ARG A 189 15.63 19.00 5.08
N LYS A 190 16.33 18.21 4.27
CA LYS A 190 15.72 17.34 3.28
C LYS A 190 15.38 16.00 3.93
N TYR A 191 14.09 15.78 4.13
CA TYR A 191 13.56 14.51 4.60
C TYR A 191 13.03 13.70 3.43
N TYR A 192 12.75 12.43 3.71
CA TYR A 192 12.23 11.47 2.77
C TYR A 192 11.08 10.71 3.40
N PHE A 193 9.93 10.68 2.73
CA PHE A 193 8.85 9.76 3.07
C PHE A 193 9.10 8.44 2.33
N ASN A 194 9.21 7.35 3.10
CA ASN A 194 9.47 6.01 2.58
C ASN A 194 8.21 5.16 2.69
N ILE A 195 7.96 4.37 1.65
CA ILE A 195 6.91 3.37 1.57
C ILE A 195 7.55 2.03 1.20
N GLN A 196 7.30 1.00 1.99
CA GLN A 196 7.59 -0.37 1.60
C GLN A 196 6.30 -1.05 1.15
N THR A 197 6.33 -1.68 -0.02
CA THR A 197 5.25 -2.51 -0.53
C THR A 197 5.60 -4.00 -0.43
N GLU A 198 4.61 -4.89 -0.41
CA GLU A 198 4.80 -6.34 -0.22
C GLU A 198 5.76 -7.01 -1.22
N SER A 199 5.81 -6.54 -2.46
CA SER A 199 6.60 -7.16 -3.53
C SER A 199 8.08 -6.75 -3.59
N LEU A 200 8.61 -6.03 -2.59
CA LEU A 200 9.98 -5.49 -2.63
C LEU A 200 10.99 -6.39 -1.90
N PRO A 201 12.13 -6.73 -2.51
CA PRO A 201 13.17 -7.51 -1.86
C PRO A 201 14.00 -6.65 -0.88
N GLY A 202 14.28 -7.22 0.30
CA GLY A 202 15.18 -6.64 1.31
C GLY A 202 14.75 -5.23 1.77
N ASP A 203 15.72 -4.33 1.87
CA ASP A 203 15.54 -2.94 2.36
C ASP A 203 15.13 -1.96 1.25
N SER A 204 14.42 -2.46 0.25
CA SER A 204 13.98 -1.62 -0.87
C SER A 204 12.70 -0.88 -0.52
N VAL A 205 12.68 0.43 -0.76
CA VAL A 205 11.57 1.32 -0.45
C VAL A 205 11.31 2.30 -1.59
N PHE A 206 10.05 2.63 -1.82
CA PHE A 206 9.67 3.80 -2.60
C PHE A 206 9.87 5.05 -1.76
N ARG A 207 10.61 6.02 -2.28
CA ARG A 207 11.03 7.20 -1.56
C ARG A 207 10.58 8.48 -2.27
N ALA A 208 9.92 9.37 -1.55
CA ALA A 208 9.59 10.73 -2.00
C ALA A 208 10.32 11.77 -1.14
N GLN A 209 10.82 12.84 -1.75
CA GLN A 209 11.48 13.93 -1.03
C GLN A 209 10.44 14.85 -0.37
N VAL A 210 10.68 15.23 0.88
CA VAL A 210 9.86 16.18 1.65
C VAL A 210 10.76 17.34 2.10
N GLN A 211 10.37 18.55 1.77
CA GLN A 211 11.03 19.78 2.22
C GLN A 211 9.97 20.86 2.45
N THR A 212 10.04 21.52 3.60
CA THR A 212 9.09 22.57 3.99
C THR A 212 9.82 23.86 4.36
N THR A 213 9.06 24.93 4.54
CA THR A 213 9.54 26.18 5.14
C THR A 213 9.92 25.88 6.59
N PRO A 214 11.17 26.16 6.99
CA PRO A 214 11.65 25.85 8.33
C PRO A 214 10.73 26.38 9.43
N GLY A 215 10.37 25.52 10.39
CA GLY A 215 9.58 25.89 11.57
C GLY A 215 8.09 26.17 11.31
N LYS A 216 7.59 25.98 10.09
CA LYS A 216 6.17 26.16 9.77
C LYS A 216 5.49 24.84 9.47
N TRP A 217 4.32 24.65 10.06
CA TRP A 217 3.46 23.52 9.71
C TRP A 217 2.89 23.70 8.30
N GLN A 218 3.06 22.69 7.45
CA GLN A 218 2.55 22.66 6.09
C GLN A 218 1.91 21.31 5.76
N THR A 219 0.98 21.31 4.81
CA THR A 219 0.44 20.07 4.22
C THR A 219 1.14 19.81 2.90
N VAL A 220 1.93 18.75 2.84
CA VAL A 220 2.66 18.33 1.64
C VAL A 220 1.85 17.26 0.92
N LYS A 221 1.51 17.52 -0.34
CA LYS A 221 0.88 16.52 -1.23
C LYS A 221 1.95 15.65 -1.89
N LEU A 222 1.91 14.35 -1.66
CA LEU A 222 2.78 13.37 -2.32
C LEU A 222 1.98 12.55 -3.33
N LEU A 223 2.44 12.61 -4.58
CA LEU A 223 1.83 11.96 -5.74
C LEU A 223 2.64 10.70 -6.10
N PRO A 224 2.03 9.70 -6.78
CA PRO A 224 2.72 8.46 -7.17
C PRO A 224 4.06 8.70 -7.90
N HIS A 225 4.10 9.68 -8.79
CA HIS A 225 5.29 9.97 -9.59
C HIS A 225 6.42 10.68 -8.81
N HIS A 226 6.16 11.17 -7.58
CA HIS A 226 7.20 11.68 -6.68
C HIS A 226 8.07 10.56 -6.11
N PHE A 227 7.57 9.32 -6.11
CA PHE A 227 8.28 8.19 -5.55
C PHE A 227 9.29 7.59 -6.53
N ARG A 228 10.45 7.22 -5.99
CA ARG A 228 11.51 6.49 -6.69
C ARG A 228 11.90 5.28 -5.87
N LEU A 229 12.08 4.13 -6.51
CA LEU A 229 12.57 2.95 -5.82
C LEU A 229 14.04 3.13 -5.45
N VAL A 230 14.34 2.90 -4.17
CA VAL A 230 15.68 2.99 -3.59
C VAL A 230 15.95 1.72 -2.81
N SER A 231 17.11 1.11 -3.01
CA SER A 231 17.60 -0.04 -2.24
C SER A 231 18.89 0.32 -1.54
N ARG A 232 18.96 0.16 -0.21
CA ARG A 232 20.14 0.52 0.61
C ARG A 232 20.67 1.94 0.33
N GLY A 233 19.78 2.90 0.12
CA GLY A 233 20.14 4.29 -0.17
C GLY A 233 20.73 4.52 -1.57
N VAL A 234 20.53 3.60 -2.51
CA VAL A 234 20.90 3.73 -3.92
C VAL A 234 19.64 3.65 -4.78
N ALA A 235 19.44 4.64 -5.65
CA ALA A 235 18.32 4.63 -6.58
C ALA A 235 18.43 3.44 -7.55
N CYS A 236 17.33 2.70 -7.71
CA CYS A 236 17.28 1.60 -8.66
C CYS A 236 17.16 2.14 -10.09
N THR A 237 18.00 1.65 -11.00
CA THR A 237 18.01 2.07 -12.42
C THR A 237 16.70 1.73 -13.12
N SER A 238 16.14 0.56 -12.82
CA SER A 238 14.77 0.20 -13.18
C SER A 238 13.90 0.36 -11.94
N SER A 239 13.01 1.33 -11.96
CA SER A 239 12.00 1.52 -10.92
C SER A 239 10.67 1.09 -11.50
N PRO A 240 10.08 -0.04 -11.06
CA PRO A 240 8.68 -0.29 -11.34
C PRO A 240 7.85 0.85 -10.75
N ARG A 241 6.61 0.99 -11.21
CA ARG A 241 5.64 1.84 -10.53
C ARG A 241 5.35 1.29 -9.14
N MET A 242 5.03 2.20 -8.22
CA MET A 242 4.63 1.81 -6.88
C MET A 242 3.23 1.20 -6.93
N ASN A 243 3.10 -0.05 -6.52
CA ASN A 243 1.79 -0.68 -6.36
C ASN A 243 1.15 -0.19 -5.06
N TRP A 244 0.20 0.74 -5.19
CA TRP A 244 -0.53 1.37 -4.09
C TRP A 244 -1.33 0.38 -3.24
N ARG A 245 -1.73 -0.75 -3.81
CA ARG A 245 -2.57 -1.75 -3.13
C ARG A 245 -1.84 -2.50 -2.04
N CYS A 246 -0.52 -2.52 -2.10
CA CYS A 246 0.32 -3.41 -1.30
C CYS A 246 1.19 -2.64 -0.30
N ILE A 247 0.76 -1.45 0.16
CA ILE A 247 1.54 -0.71 1.14
C ILE A 247 1.54 -1.45 2.48
N ARG A 248 2.74 -1.67 3.02
CA ARG A 248 2.96 -2.47 4.23
C ARG A 248 3.62 -1.69 5.35
N ILE A 249 4.59 -0.84 5.02
CA ILE A 249 5.34 -0.02 5.98
C ILE A 249 5.45 1.40 5.44
N VAL A 250 5.34 2.38 6.32
CA VAL A 250 5.67 3.77 6.02
C VAL A 250 6.63 4.34 7.04
N GLY A 251 7.35 5.38 6.66
CA GLY A 251 8.32 5.99 7.55
C GLY A 251 8.89 7.29 7.01
N MET A 252 9.61 7.98 7.88
CA MET A 252 10.42 9.14 7.51
C MET A 252 11.89 8.79 7.63
N ALA A 253 12.72 9.35 6.77
CA ALA A 253 14.16 9.26 6.87
C ALA A 253 14.84 10.58 6.53
N ILE A 254 16.01 10.78 7.09
CA ILE A 254 16.96 11.84 6.74
C ILE A 254 18.28 11.18 6.35
N SER A 255 18.81 11.60 5.20
CA SER A 255 20.10 11.14 4.65
C SER A 255 20.58 12.17 3.64
N ASP A 256 20.62 13.43 4.07
CA ASP A 256 20.88 14.60 3.21
C ASP A 256 22.38 14.92 3.05
N GLY A 257 23.26 14.12 3.66
CA GLY A 257 24.71 14.31 3.60
C GLY A 257 25.21 15.54 4.35
N LYS A 258 24.44 16.05 5.33
CA LYS A 258 24.85 17.16 6.19
C LYS A 258 25.02 16.69 7.63
N GLU A 259 26.08 17.13 8.29
CA GLU A 259 26.25 16.92 9.73
C GLU A 259 25.42 17.91 10.54
N GLY A 260 25.13 17.53 11.79
CA GLY A 260 24.49 18.41 12.77
C GLY A 260 23.05 18.02 13.08
N PRO A 261 22.38 18.85 13.90
CA PRO A 261 21.06 18.56 14.43
C PRO A 261 20.01 18.46 13.34
N PHE A 262 18.98 17.67 13.59
CA PHE A 262 17.76 17.68 12.80
C PHE A 262 16.52 17.61 13.70
N ASP A 263 15.42 18.21 13.27
CA ASP A 263 14.15 18.22 14.00
C ASP A 263 12.96 18.32 13.03
N MET A 264 12.03 17.37 13.14
CA MET A 264 10.77 17.40 12.41
C MET A 264 9.61 16.94 13.28
N SER A 265 8.43 17.48 12.98
CA SER A 265 7.16 17.11 13.61
C SER A 265 6.19 16.62 12.54
N LEU A 266 5.53 15.49 12.78
CA LEU A 266 4.46 14.93 11.97
C LEU A 266 3.16 14.89 12.78
N GLU A 267 2.18 15.67 12.35
CA GLU A 267 0.84 15.70 12.97
C GLU A 267 -0.01 14.57 12.40
N SER A 268 -0.04 14.43 11.06
CA SER A 268 -0.78 13.34 10.43
C SER A 268 -0.24 12.92 9.06
N CYS A 269 -0.57 11.69 8.69
CA CYS A 269 -0.48 11.15 7.34
C CYS A 269 -1.88 10.67 6.95
N SER A 270 -2.39 11.10 5.81
CA SER A 270 -3.70 10.69 5.31
C SER A 270 -3.65 10.32 3.84
N LEU A 271 -4.59 9.51 3.40
CA LEU A 271 -4.86 9.20 2.00
C LEU A 271 -6.09 9.97 1.53
N ILE A 272 -6.00 10.60 0.36
CA ILE A 272 -7.16 11.20 -0.31
C ILE A 272 -7.28 10.74 -1.76
N TYR A 273 -8.49 10.84 -2.29
CA TYR A 273 -8.71 10.88 -3.73
C TYR A 273 -8.67 12.32 -4.23
N ASP A 274 -7.87 12.58 -5.26
CA ASP A 274 -7.78 13.84 -5.98
C ASP A 274 -8.02 13.55 -7.47
N GLU A 275 -9.17 13.99 -8.00
CA GLU A 275 -9.60 13.76 -9.38
C GLU A 275 -8.63 14.33 -10.42
N SER A 276 -7.84 15.33 -10.04
CA SER A 276 -6.82 15.94 -10.91
C SER A 276 -5.58 15.08 -11.08
N VAL A 277 -5.47 13.98 -10.33
CA VAL A 277 -4.33 13.08 -10.33
C VAL A 277 -4.71 11.80 -11.08
N GLU A 278 -4.25 11.69 -12.32
CA GLU A 278 -4.43 10.47 -13.10
C GLU A 278 -3.72 9.30 -12.43
N LEU A 279 -4.52 8.29 -12.03
CA LEU A 279 -4.01 6.96 -11.74
C LEU A 279 -3.64 6.34 -13.08
N VAL A 280 -2.35 6.27 -13.38
CA VAL A 280 -1.91 5.61 -14.61
C VAL A 280 -1.94 4.10 -14.35
N ASP A 281 -2.99 3.45 -14.82
CA ASP A 281 -3.19 2.00 -14.69
C ASP A 281 -1.99 1.20 -15.22
N ASP A 282 -1.72 0.09 -14.53
CA ASP A 282 -0.70 -0.89 -14.88
C ASP A 282 -1.21 -1.77 -16.05
N THR A 283 -1.15 -1.26 -17.28
CA THR A 283 -1.23 -2.11 -18.49
C THR A 283 0.14 -2.62 -18.90
#